data_AF-A0A0B7JMT4-F1
#
_entry.id   AF-A0A0B7JMT4-F1
#
_cell.length_a   1.000
_cell.length_b   1.000
_cell.length_c   1.000
_cell.angle_alpha   90.00
_cell.angle_beta   90.00
_cell.angle_gamma   90.00
#
_symmetry.space_group_name_H-M   'P 1'
#
loop_
_entity.id
_entity.type
_entity.pdbx_description
1 polymer ?
#
loop_
_entity_poly.entity_id
_entity_poly.type
_entity_poly.pdbx_seq_one_letter_code
_entity_poly.pdbx_strand_id
1 'polypeptide(L)'
;MKSASGDAPPSQDSKPSSMQYTWMFEGNNAPTKQLDALLRAIAHYITREIGDRNDPHLTPKKLAAFYKAVGGDYDSLFDKDDHTISSMWQLTGCQHSLQPTDNDYAPPSIPALTSRGFSRWESLEILLGPEEHVPFLQYAVKNWNLKNLETGEVFPSDLPKNVFPAQPDPDVDRWHEDCAANLWKEASSEDLPKVTKSEPTPETSSGPKFAYPKNADGHPGRTPLDWPNAEQNAGNTSSRKPALART
;
A
#
# COMPACT_ATOMS: atom_id res chain seq x y z
N MET A 1 2.60 -58.81 10.05
CA MET A 1 3.04 -57.43 10.33
C MET A 1 2.05 -56.49 9.66
N LYS A 2 1.34 -55.67 10.45
CA LYS A 2 0.39 -54.65 9.99
C LYS A 2 1.13 -53.30 9.93
N SER A 3 1.05 -52.57 8.84
CA SER A 3 1.38 -51.13 8.74
C SER A 3 0.77 -50.59 7.44
N ALA A 4 0.22 -49.40 7.32
CA ALA A 4 -0.43 -48.45 8.23
C ALA A 4 -1.18 -47.50 7.27
N SER A 5 -2.48 -47.28 7.47
CA SER A 5 -3.21 -46.22 6.75
C SER A 5 -2.76 -44.87 7.29
N GLY A 6 -2.38 -43.96 6.39
CA GLY A 6 -2.09 -42.57 6.74
C GLY A 6 -3.39 -41.82 7.00
N ASP A 7 -3.51 -41.30 8.22
CA ASP A 7 -4.52 -40.31 8.61
C ASP A 7 -4.29 -39.00 7.84
N ALA A 8 -5.34 -38.50 7.20
CA ALA A 8 -5.40 -37.12 6.75
C ALA A 8 -5.61 -36.20 7.97
N PRO A 9 -5.01 -35.00 8.01
CA PRO A 9 -5.21 -34.09 9.12
C PRO A 9 -6.67 -33.58 9.14
N PRO A 10 -7.28 -33.41 10.32
CA PRO A 10 -8.67 -33.01 10.41
C PRO A 10 -8.86 -31.56 9.92
N SER A 11 -9.84 -31.39 9.04
CA SER A 11 -10.39 -30.10 8.64
C SER A 11 -10.73 -29.28 9.88
N GLN A 12 -10.16 -28.08 9.99
CA GLN A 12 -10.47 -27.16 11.08
C GLN A 12 -11.93 -26.71 10.96
N ASP A 13 -12.79 -27.21 11.84
CA ASP A 13 -14.12 -26.68 12.09
C ASP A 13 -14.00 -25.24 12.65
N SER A 14 -14.05 -24.26 11.76
CA SER A 14 -14.21 -22.86 12.13
C SER A 14 -15.59 -22.67 12.75
N LYS A 15 -15.63 -22.34 14.04
CA LYS A 15 -16.83 -21.86 14.75
C LYS A 15 -17.58 -20.86 13.87
N PRO A 16 -18.90 -21.00 13.66
CA PRO A 16 -19.65 -20.08 12.83
C PRO A 16 -19.49 -18.67 13.39
N SER A 17 -19.01 -17.75 12.56
CA SER A 17 -18.93 -16.33 12.87
C SER A 17 -20.32 -15.84 13.27
N SER A 18 -20.46 -15.23 14.45
CA SER A 18 -21.71 -14.59 14.88
C SER A 18 -22.04 -13.33 14.09
N MET A 19 -21.08 -12.83 13.31
CA MET A 19 -21.23 -11.68 12.45
C MET A 19 -22.28 -11.95 11.37
N GLN A 20 -23.25 -11.04 11.26
CA GLN A 20 -24.23 -11.03 10.18
C GLN A 20 -24.01 -9.79 9.33
N TYR A 21 -24.16 -9.93 8.03
CA TYR A 21 -24.07 -8.79 7.12
C TYR A 21 -25.34 -7.96 7.17
N THR A 22 -25.16 -6.66 7.35
CA THR A 22 -26.21 -5.65 7.20
C THR A 22 -25.93 -4.79 5.99
N TRP A 23 -26.85 -3.90 5.64
CA TRP A 23 -26.64 -2.90 4.61
C TRP A 23 -25.29 -2.17 4.81
N MET A 24 -24.50 -2.06 3.74
CA MET A 24 -23.06 -1.76 3.83
C MET A 24 -22.73 -0.27 3.74
N PHE A 25 -23.69 0.58 3.36
CA PHE A 25 -23.50 2.03 3.21
C PHE A 25 -24.38 2.82 4.16
N GLU A 26 -23.86 3.93 4.66
CA GLU A 26 -24.63 4.93 5.40
C GLU A 26 -25.50 5.75 4.43
N GLY A 27 -26.48 6.50 4.95
CA GLY A 27 -27.37 7.32 4.12
C GLY A 27 -26.70 8.48 3.36
N ASN A 28 -25.42 8.73 3.61
CA ASN A 28 -24.58 9.71 2.91
C ASN A 28 -23.54 9.06 1.99
N ASN A 29 -23.73 7.79 1.64
CA ASN A 29 -22.83 6.99 0.80
C ASN A 29 -21.43 6.76 1.40
N ALA A 30 -21.23 7.03 2.69
CA ALA A 30 -20.03 6.59 3.39
C ALA A 30 -20.11 5.08 3.68
N PRO A 31 -18.97 4.36 3.71
CA PRO A 31 -18.98 2.97 4.16
C PRO A 31 -19.39 2.91 5.63
N THR A 32 -20.24 1.93 5.96
CA THR A 32 -20.51 1.58 7.36
C THR A 32 -19.23 1.06 8.02
N LYS A 33 -19.23 0.97 9.34
CA LYS A 33 -18.12 0.33 10.08
C LYS A 33 -17.87 -1.12 9.64
N GLN A 34 -18.93 -1.84 9.27
CA GLN A 34 -18.80 -3.22 8.81
C GLN A 34 -18.11 -3.29 7.44
N LEU A 35 -18.51 -2.42 6.50
CA LEU A 35 -17.86 -2.34 5.20
C LEU A 35 -16.40 -1.89 5.34
N ASP A 36 -16.12 -0.85 6.13
CA ASP A 36 -14.75 -0.37 6.36
C ASP A 36 -13.86 -1.48 6.97
N ALA A 37 -14.37 -2.23 7.95
CA ALA A 37 -13.63 -3.34 8.55
C ALA A 37 -13.33 -4.47 7.53
N LEU A 38 -14.30 -4.79 6.64
CA LEU A 38 -14.12 -5.77 5.59
C LEU A 38 -13.07 -5.30 4.57
N LEU A 39 -13.18 -4.06 4.08
CA LEU A 39 -12.25 -3.50 3.11
C LEU A 39 -10.83 -3.40 3.67
N ARG A 40 -10.67 -3.10 4.96
CA ARG A 40 -9.36 -3.13 5.64
C ARG A 40 -8.79 -4.55 5.75
N ALA A 41 -9.64 -5.55 5.98
CA ALA A 41 -9.20 -6.95 5.98
C ALA A 41 -8.71 -7.38 4.58
N ILE A 42 -9.41 -6.94 3.52
CA ILE A 42 -8.97 -7.13 2.13
C ILE A 42 -7.64 -6.41 1.89
N ALA A 43 -7.54 -5.13 2.23
CA ALA A 43 -6.30 -4.36 2.10
C ALA A 43 -5.12 -5.05 2.78
N HIS A 44 -5.31 -5.54 4.00
CA HIS A 44 -4.28 -6.28 4.73
C HIS A 44 -3.92 -7.62 4.07
N TYR A 45 -4.88 -8.31 3.45
CA TYR A 45 -4.60 -9.52 2.68
C TYR A 45 -3.77 -9.19 1.43
N ILE A 46 -4.12 -8.12 0.71
CA ILE A 46 -3.38 -7.66 -0.48
C ILE A 46 -1.92 -7.39 -0.15
N THR A 47 -1.65 -6.64 0.93
CA THR A 47 -0.26 -6.30 1.30
C THR A 47 0.59 -7.51 1.65
N ARG A 48 0.01 -8.61 2.15
CA ARG A 48 0.76 -9.80 2.57
C ARG A 48 0.84 -10.93 1.54
N GLU A 49 -0.23 -11.14 0.78
CA GLU A 49 -0.40 -12.37 0.00
C GLU A 49 -0.51 -12.12 -1.51
N ILE A 50 -0.82 -10.89 -1.94
CA ILE A 50 -1.00 -10.56 -3.36
C ILE A 50 0.25 -9.88 -3.93
N GLY A 51 0.65 -10.31 -5.13
CA GLY A 51 1.79 -9.76 -5.86
C GLY A 51 3.13 -10.07 -5.19
N ASP A 52 4.02 -9.07 -5.13
CA ASP A 52 5.29 -9.20 -4.40
C ASP A 52 5.04 -9.13 -2.89
N ARG A 53 5.34 -10.21 -2.18
CA ARG A 53 5.12 -10.33 -0.73
C ARG A 53 6.15 -9.55 0.10
N ASN A 54 7.20 -9.02 -0.54
CA ASN A 54 8.18 -8.16 0.11
C ASN A 54 7.79 -6.69 0.10
N ASP A 55 6.87 -6.27 -0.78
CA ASP A 55 6.29 -4.93 -0.76
C ASP A 55 5.08 -4.91 0.18
N PRO A 56 5.12 -4.17 1.31
CA PRO A 56 3.99 -4.12 2.24
C PRO A 56 2.96 -3.03 1.87
N HIS A 57 3.12 -2.33 0.75
CA HIS A 57 2.30 -1.19 0.39
C HIS A 57 1.24 -1.53 -0.67
N LEU A 58 0.13 -0.79 -0.70
CA LEU A 58 -0.92 -0.92 -1.71
C LEU A 58 -0.57 -0.08 -2.94
N THR A 59 0.51 -0.47 -3.62
CA THR A 59 0.97 0.15 -4.87
C THR A 59 0.03 -0.20 -6.04
N PRO A 60 0.03 0.58 -7.15
CA PRO A 60 -0.71 0.26 -8.36
C PRO A 60 -0.51 -1.19 -8.82
N LYS A 61 0.74 -1.66 -8.80
CA LYS A 61 1.10 -3.04 -9.14
C LYS A 61 0.41 -4.09 -8.24
N LYS A 62 0.30 -3.83 -6.94
CA LYS A 62 -0.45 -4.69 -6.01
C LYS A 62 -1.95 -4.67 -6.29
N LEU A 63 -2.51 -3.49 -6.57
CA LEU A 63 -3.93 -3.33 -6.84
C LEU A 63 -4.33 -4.01 -8.16
N ALA A 64 -3.54 -3.87 -9.22
CA ALA A 64 -3.73 -4.60 -10.47
C ALA A 64 -3.71 -6.13 -10.27
N ALA A 65 -2.74 -6.63 -9.49
CA ALA A 65 -2.67 -8.04 -9.14
C ALA A 65 -3.86 -8.51 -8.29
N PHE A 66 -4.38 -7.64 -7.41
CA PHE A 66 -5.59 -7.89 -6.63
C PHE A 66 -6.80 -8.06 -7.54
N TYR A 67 -7.07 -7.10 -8.44
CA TYR A 67 -8.23 -7.18 -9.33
C TYR A 67 -8.18 -8.43 -10.21
N LYS A 68 -7.01 -8.80 -10.74
CA LYS A 68 -6.81 -10.08 -11.44
C LYS A 68 -7.13 -11.30 -10.58
N ALA A 69 -6.71 -11.29 -9.32
CA ALA A 69 -6.92 -12.42 -8.41
C ALA A 69 -8.40 -12.65 -8.06
N VAL A 70 -9.23 -11.61 -8.15
CA VAL A 70 -10.69 -11.66 -7.92
C VAL A 70 -11.51 -11.75 -9.21
N GLY A 71 -10.86 -11.79 -10.38
CA GLY A 71 -11.49 -12.01 -11.69
C GLY A 71 -11.77 -10.75 -12.52
N GLY A 72 -11.28 -9.58 -12.10
CA GLY A 72 -11.31 -8.33 -12.87
C GLY A 72 -10.01 -8.07 -13.65
N ASP A 73 -9.97 -6.97 -14.41
CA ASP A 73 -8.77 -6.50 -15.11
C ASP A 73 -8.67 -4.98 -15.07
N TYR A 74 -7.80 -4.47 -14.20
CA TYR A 74 -7.57 -3.05 -13.96
C TYR A 74 -6.17 -2.61 -14.40
N ASP A 75 -5.47 -3.42 -15.20
CA ASP A 75 -4.13 -3.08 -15.68
C ASP A 75 -4.13 -1.71 -16.38
N SER A 76 -5.11 -1.47 -17.27
CA SER A 76 -5.19 -0.20 -18.01
C SER A 76 -5.32 1.06 -17.13
N LEU A 77 -5.85 0.91 -15.92
CA LEU A 77 -5.93 1.98 -14.92
C LEU A 77 -4.60 2.15 -14.18
N PHE A 78 -4.00 1.03 -13.74
CA PHE A 78 -2.81 1.03 -12.89
C PHE A 78 -1.48 1.01 -13.65
N ASP A 79 -1.51 0.89 -14.98
CA ASP A 79 -0.38 1.07 -15.90
C ASP A 79 -0.15 2.55 -16.29
N LYS A 80 -1.04 3.45 -15.85
CA LYS A 80 -0.84 4.91 -15.98
C LYS A 80 0.38 5.36 -15.19
N ASP A 81 0.90 6.53 -15.51
CA ASP A 81 2.02 7.10 -14.75
C ASP A 81 1.63 7.38 -13.29
N ASP A 82 2.62 7.25 -12.41
CA ASP A 82 2.49 7.42 -10.96
C ASP A 82 1.83 8.75 -10.56
N HIS A 83 2.12 9.83 -11.29
CA HIS A 83 1.56 11.15 -11.03
C HIS A 83 0.06 11.19 -11.34
N THR A 84 -0.37 10.65 -12.49
CA THR A 84 -1.79 10.54 -12.85
C THR A 84 -2.58 9.74 -11.81
N ILE A 85 -2.04 8.60 -11.36
CA ILE A 85 -2.69 7.77 -10.33
C ILE A 85 -2.79 8.52 -8.99
N SER A 86 -1.70 9.16 -8.57
CA SER A 86 -1.65 10.00 -7.37
C SER A 86 -2.73 11.10 -7.43
N SER A 87 -2.80 11.85 -8.53
CA SER A 87 -3.77 12.93 -8.73
C SER A 87 -5.22 12.43 -8.71
N MET A 88 -5.51 11.29 -9.34
CA MET A 88 -6.82 10.64 -9.26
C MET A 88 -7.19 10.31 -7.81
N TRP A 89 -6.28 9.75 -7.03
CA TRP A 89 -6.52 9.46 -5.62
C TRP A 89 -6.68 10.73 -4.77
N GLN A 90 -5.99 11.82 -5.08
CA GLN A 90 -6.19 13.10 -4.40
C GLN A 90 -7.60 13.64 -4.64
N LEU A 91 -8.04 13.69 -5.90
CA LEU A 91 -9.35 14.20 -6.27
C LEU A 91 -10.50 13.37 -5.69
N THR A 92 -10.32 12.04 -5.64
CA THR A 92 -11.32 11.15 -5.07
C THR A 92 -11.29 11.08 -3.54
N GLY A 93 -10.31 11.74 -2.91
CA GLY A 93 -10.10 11.72 -1.46
C GLY A 93 -9.56 10.39 -0.94
N CYS A 94 -8.97 9.57 -1.81
CA CYS A 94 -8.34 8.31 -1.47
C CYS A 94 -6.95 8.58 -0.86
N GLN A 95 -6.86 8.47 0.46
CA GLN A 95 -5.61 8.73 1.17
C GLN A 95 -4.48 7.78 0.72
N HIS A 96 -3.36 8.34 0.28
CA HIS A 96 -2.17 7.59 -0.13
C HIS A 96 -0.90 8.28 0.37
N SER A 97 0.21 7.56 0.28
CA SER A 97 1.57 8.06 0.46
C SER A 97 2.36 7.87 -0.83
N LEU A 98 3.54 8.48 -0.91
CA LEU A 98 4.49 8.25 -2.01
C LEU A 98 5.65 7.39 -1.50
N GLN A 99 5.95 6.31 -2.22
CA GLN A 99 7.02 5.38 -1.94
C GLN A 99 8.27 5.72 -2.75
N PRO A 100 9.47 5.38 -2.24
CA PRO A 100 10.71 5.52 -2.98
C PRO A 100 10.66 4.80 -4.34
N THR A 101 11.41 5.32 -5.30
CA THR A 101 11.64 4.64 -6.58
C THR A 101 12.90 3.76 -6.51
N ASP A 102 13.21 3.04 -7.59
CA ASP A 102 14.48 2.32 -7.73
C ASP A 102 15.71 3.26 -7.82
N ASN A 103 15.50 4.57 -8.01
CA ASN A 103 16.56 5.57 -7.96
C ASN A 103 16.63 6.23 -6.58
N ASP A 104 17.64 5.86 -5.80
CA ASP A 104 17.90 6.36 -4.45
C ASP A 104 18.09 7.90 -4.36
N TYR A 105 18.39 8.57 -5.48
CA TYR A 105 18.57 10.02 -5.54
C TYR A 105 17.31 10.78 -5.97
N ALA A 106 16.28 10.07 -6.45
CA ALA A 106 15.01 10.67 -6.85
C ALA A 106 14.09 10.83 -5.62
N PRO A 107 13.22 11.86 -5.60
CA PRO A 107 12.17 11.93 -4.58
C PRO A 107 11.19 10.74 -4.71
N PRO A 108 10.56 10.29 -3.61
CA PRO A 108 9.49 9.31 -3.65
C PRO A 108 8.35 9.76 -4.58
N SER A 109 7.91 8.87 -5.49
CA SER A 109 6.86 9.17 -6.46
C SER A 109 5.83 8.06 -6.63
N ILE A 110 6.13 6.81 -6.28
CA ILE A 110 5.21 5.67 -6.49
C ILE A 110 4.05 5.81 -5.50
N PRO A 111 2.81 6.06 -5.94
CA PRO A 111 1.73 6.27 -5.01
C PRO A 111 1.35 4.92 -4.38
N ALA A 112 0.95 4.91 -3.11
CA ALA A 112 0.42 3.72 -2.45
C ALA A 112 -0.72 4.08 -1.51
N LEU A 113 -1.87 3.43 -1.68
CA LEU A 113 -3.01 3.66 -0.82
C LEU A 113 -2.68 3.26 0.63
N THR A 114 -3.19 4.04 1.59
CA THR A 114 -3.29 3.56 2.97
C THR A 114 -4.48 2.61 3.06
N SER A 115 -4.59 1.82 4.13
CA SER A 115 -5.81 0.99 4.34
C SER A 115 -7.09 1.83 4.39
N ARG A 116 -7.00 3.07 4.89
CA ARG A 116 -8.12 4.03 4.86
C ARG A 116 -8.40 4.52 3.45
N GLY A 117 -7.36 4.79 2.66
CA GLY A 117 -7.49 5.15 1.26
C GLY A 117 -8.13 4.03 0.44
N PHE A 118 -7.71 2.78 0.65
CA PHE A 118 -8.30 1.62 -0.01
C PHE A 118 -9.77 1.43 0.35
N SER A 119 -10.13 1.60 1.63
CA SER A 119 -11.54 1.57 2.04
C SER A 119 -12.37 2.63 1.30
N ARG A 120 -11.85 3.87 1.18
CA ARG A 120 -12.51 4.93 0.40
C ARG A 120 -12.60 4.60 -1.09
N TRP A 121 -11.50 4.14 -1.68
CA TRP A 121 -11.38 3.75 -3.08
C TRP A 121 -12.42 2.67 -3.42
N GLU A 122 -12.36 1.52 -2.74
CA GLU A 122 -13.25 0.40 -3.09
C GLU A 122 -14.72 0.70 -2.77
N SER A 123 -14.99 1.51 -1.74
CA SER A 123 -16.36 1.98 -1.49
C SER A 123 -16.89 2.85 -2.63
N LEU A 124 -16.05 3.71 -3.21
CA LEU A 124 -16.40 4.54 -4.36
C LEU A 124 -16.64 3.66 -5.59
N GLU A 125 -15.74 2.73 -5.87
CA GLU A 125 -15.86 1.81 -6.99
C GLU A 125 -17.14 0.95 -6.90
N ILE A 126 -17.54 0.48 -5.71
CA ILE A 126 -18.82 -0.22 -5.51
C ILE A 126 -20.03 0.67 -5.83
N LEU A 127 -19.96 1.97 -5.51
CA LEU A 127 -21.03 2.92 -5.80
C LEU A 127 -21.08 3.28 -7.29
N LEU A 128 -19.96 3.18 -8.02
CA LEU A 128 -19.88 3.46 -9.46
C LEU A 128 -20.23 2.24 -10.32
N GLY A 129 -19.87 1.02 -9.88
CA GLY A 129 -20.07 -0.21 -10.63
C GLY A 129 -20.33 -1.42 -9.71
N PRO A 130 -21.47 -1.46 -9.00
CA PRO A 130 -21.77 -2.53 -8.05
C PRO A 130 -21.87 -3.91 -8.72
N GLU A 131 -22.26 -3.97 -9.99
CA GLU A 131 -22.31 -5.20 -10.78
C GLU A 131 -20.95 -5.89 -10.94
N GLU A 132 -19.86 -5.12 -10.88
CA GLU A 132 -18.49 -5.58 -11.03
C GLU A 132 -17.81 -5.76 -9.67
N HIS A 133 -17.87 -4.74 -8.81
CA HIS A 133 -17.12 -4.73 -7.55
C HIS A 133 -17.73 -5.61 -6.46
N VAL A 134 -19.05 -5.77 -6.41
CA VAL A 134 -19.67 -6.66 -5.40
C VAL A 134 -19.22 -8.11 -5.60
N PRO A 135 -19.20 -8.68 -6.82
CA PRO A 135 -18.59 -9.98 -7.08
C PRO A 135 -17.13 -10.11 -6.63
N PHE A 136 -16.31 -9.05 -6.76
CA PHE A 136 -14.91 -9.08 -6.31
C PHE A 136 -14.81 -9.25 -4.79
N LEU A 137 -15.62 -8.50 -4.03
CA LEU A 137 -15.69 -8.62 -2.57
C LEU A 137 -16.20 -10.02 -2.16
N GLN A 138 -17.23 -10.52 -2.84
CA GLN A 138 -17.77 -11.86 -2.60
C GLN A 138 -16.71 -12.94 -2.82
N TYR A 139 -15.93 -12.84 -3.88
CA TYR A 139 -14.80 -13.74 -4.14
C TYR A 139 -13.77 -13.66 -3.02
N ALA A 140 -13.35 -12.45 -2.63
CA ALA A 140 -12.35 -12.25 -1.59
C ALA A 140 -12.77 -12.89 -0.25
N VAL A 141 -13.99 -12.61 0.20
CA VAL A 141 -14.56 -13.15 1.45
C VAL A 141 -14.63 -14.68 1.41
N LYS A 142 -15.10 -15.24 0.29
CA LYS A 142 -15.27 -16.68 0.13
C LYS A 142 -13.95 -17.46 0.13
N ASN A 143 -12.89 -16.88 -0.45
CA ASN A 143 -11.66 -17.62 -0.75
C ASN A 143 -10.50 -17.31 0.19
N TRP A 144 -10.49 -16.18 0.89
CA TRP A 144 -9.30 -15.70 1.62
C TRP A 144 -9.38 -15.81 3.14
N ASN A 145 -10.49 -16.32 3.68
CA ASN A 145 -10.69 -16.49 5.13
C ASN A 145 -10.39 -15.19 5.91
N LEU A 146 -10.96 -14.09 5.42
CA LEU A 146 -10.70 -12.75 5.92
C LEU A 146 -11.12 -12.62 7.38
N LYS A 147 -10.29 -11.93 8.18
CA LYS A 147 -10.55 -11.65 9.59
C LYS A 147 -10.71 -10.17 9.81
N ASN A 148 -11.70 -9.80 10.62
CA ASN A 148 -11.80 -8.46 11.17
C ASN A 148 -10.54 -8.18 12.00
N LEU A 149 -9.80 -7.13 11.62
CA LEU A 149 -8.50 -6.82 12.24
C LEU A 149 -8.62 -6.30 13.68
N GLU A 150 -9.79 -5.80 14.07
CA GLU A 150 -10.05 -5.30 15.43
C GLU A 150 -10.56 -6.41 16.35
N THR A 151 -11.50 -7.23 15.89
CA THR A 151 -12.14 -8.27 16.72
C THR A 151 -11.47 -9.65 16.60
N GLY A 152 -10.72 -9.88 15.52
CA GLY A 152 -10.14 -11.19 15.17
C GLY A 152 -11.15 -12.21 14.62
N GLU A 153 -12.43 -11.86 14.55
CA GLU A 153 -13.47 -12.74 14.03
C GLU A 153 -13.37 -12.91 12.52
N VAL A 154 -13.66 -14.12 12.04
CA VAL A 154 -13.71 -14.42 10.61
C VAL A 154 -14.99 -13.85 10.01
N PHE A 155 -14.89 -13.23 8.84
CA PHE A 155 -16.05 -12.78 8.09
C PHE A 155 -16.83 -13.98 7.51
N PRO A 156 -18.18 -14.00 7.57
CA PRO A 156 -18.96 -15.08 6.98
C PRO A 156 -18.65 -15.24 5.49
N SER A 157 -18.32 -16.45 5.03
CA SER A 157 -17.88 -16.69 3.64
C SER A 157 -18.93 -16.36 2.56
N ASP A 158 -20.21 -16.29 2.93
CA ASP A 158 -21.31 -15.95 2.03
C ASP A 158 -21.73 -14.49 2.26
N LEU A 159 -21.29 -13.60 1.37
CA LEU A 159 -21.60 -12.18 1.39
C LEU A 159 -22.80 -11.89 0.46
N PRO A 160 -23.99 -11.58 0.99
CA PRO A 160 -25.19 -11.42 0.18
C PRO A 160 -25.13 -10.19 -0.75
N LYS A 161 -25.56 -10.32 -2.00
CA LYS A 161 -25.59 -9.17 -2.94
C LYS A 161 -26.54 -8.06 -2.48
N ASN A 162 -27.63 -8.40 -1.77
CA ASN A 162 -28.67 -7.47 -1.35
C ASN A 162 -28.26 -6.55 -0.18
N VAL A 163 -27.05 -6.69 0.37
CA VAL A 163 -26.51 -5.71 1.33
C VAL A 163 -25.75 -4.56 0.68
N PHE A 164 -25.70 -4.55 -0.66
CA PHE A 164 -25.07 -3.51 -1.49
C PHE A 164 -26.09 -2.84 -2.43
N PRO A 165 -25.78 -1.65 -2.95
CA PRO A 165 -26.50 -1.04 -4.06
C PRO A 165 -26.61 -2.01 -5.24
N ALA A 166 -27.79 -2.04 -5.87
CA ALA A 166 -28.02 -2.90 -7.03
C ALA A 166 -27.62 -2.23 -8.35
N GLN A 167 -27.47 -0.91 -8.34
CA GLN A 167 -27.17 -0.04 -9.49
C GLN A 167 -26.23 1.08 -9.04
N PRO A 168 -25.49 1.70 -9.97
CA PRO A 168 -24.66 2.85 -9.66
C PRO A 168 -25.43 3.98 -8.96
N ASP A 169 -24.76 4.68 -8.04
CA ASP A 169 -25.31 5.85 -7.38
C ASP A 169 -25.20 7.07 -8.32
N PRO A 170 -26.31 7.71 -8.71
CA PRO A 170 -26.32 8.74 -9.75
C PRO A 170 -25.63 10.04 -9.32
N ASP A 171 -25.54 10.33 -8.02
CA ASP A 171 -24.87 11.54 -7.53
C ASP A 171 -23.36 11.33 -7.48
N VAL A 172 -22.93 10.13 -7.10
CA VAL A 172 -21.52 9.73 -7.10
C VAL A 172 -20.99 9.61 -8.53
N ASP A 173 -21.78 9.05 -9.45
CA ASP A 173 -21.43 8.93 -10.87
C ASP A 173 -21.20 10.30 -11.51
N ARG A 174 -22.17 11.22 -11.35
CA ARG A 174 -22.02 12.61 -11.82
C ARG A 174 -20.80 13.31 -11.21
N TRP A 175 -20.57 13.15 -9.92
CA TRP A 175 -19.39 13.72 -9.26
C TRP A 175 -18.08 13.13 -9.81
N HIS A 176 -18.07 11.82 -10.11
CA HIS A 176 -16.92 11.15 -10.71
C HIS A 176 -16.63 11.66 -12.13
N GLU A 177 -17.65 11.87 -12.95
CA GLU A 177 -17.51 12.52 -14.28
C GLU A 177 -16.91 13.94 -14.16
N ASP A 178 -17.37 14.73 -13.19
CA ASP A 178 -16.83 16.07 -12.92
C ASP A 178 -15.35 16.02 -12.49
N CYS A 179 -14.98 15.08 -11.62
CA CYS A 179 -13.60 14.84 -11.21
C CYS A 179 -12.71 14.45 -12.40
N ALA A 180 -13.18 13.55 -13.26
CA ALA A 180 -12.47 13.16 -14.47
C ALA A 180 -12.27 14.37 -15.39
N ALA A 181 -13.31 15.17 -15.64
CA ALA A 181 -13.23 16.37 -16.46
C ALA A 181 -12.21 17.39 -15.92
N ASN A 182 -12.05 17.49 -14.59
CA ASN A 182 -11.05 18.36 -13.97
C ASN A 182 -9.62 17.83 -14.15
N LEU A 183 -9.39 16.51 -14.02
CA LEU A 183 -8.09 15.89 -14.34
C LEU A 183 -7.65 16.21 -15.76
N TRP A 184 -8.55 16.06 -16.73
CA TRP A 184 -8.25 16.34 -18.13
C TRP A 184 -7.90 17.82 -18.38
N LYS A 185 -8.58 18.74 -17.69
CA LYS A 185 -8.27 20.19 -17.79
C LYS A 185 -6.91 20.52 -17.19
N GLU A 186 -6.59 19.97 -16.03
CA GLU A 186 -5.29 20.17 -15.38
C GLU A 186 -4.15 19.63 -16.26
N ALA A 187 -4.29 18.41 -16.76
CA ALA A 187 -3.32 17.79 -17.68
C ALA A 187 -3.13 18.62 -18.98
N SER A 188 -4.20 19.19 -19.53
CA SER A 188 -4.13 20.01 -20.75
C SER A 188 -3.53 21.41 -20.51
N SER A 189 -3.44 21.85 -19.25
CA SER A 189 -2.93 23.17 -18.88
C SER A 189 -1.42 23.20 -18.58
N GLU A 190 -0.80 22.04 -18.36
CA GLU A 190 0.64 21.91 -18.12
C GLU A 190 1.50 21.95 -19.40
N ASP A 191 0.88 21.98 -20.59
CA ASP A 191 1.56 22.11 -21.90
C ASP A 191 1.96 23.55 -22.28
N LEU A 192 1.79 24.54 -21.39
CA LEU A 192 2.31 25.89 -21.60
C LEU A 192 3.62 26.08 -20.83
N PRO A 193 4.75 26.39 -21.52
CA PRO A 193 6.00 26.66 -20.82
C PRO A 193 5.82 27.87 -19.90
N LYS A 194 5.88 27.61 -18.59
CA LYS A 194 6.00 28.65 -17.56
C LYS A 194 7.32 29.38 -17.84
N VAL A 195 7.24 30.56 -18.45
CA VAL A 195 8.39 31.46 -18.62
C VAL A 195 8.81 31.94 -17.22
N THR A 196 9.68 31.17 -16.58
CA THR A 196 10.48 31.63 -15.45
C THR A 196 11.51 32.62 -16.00
N LYS A 197 11.25 33.92 -15.79
CA LYS A 197 12.25 34.96 -15.96
C LYS A 197 13.41 34.69 -15.00
N SER A 198 14.58 34.42 -15.58
CA SER A 198 15.87 34.22 -14.94
C SER A 198 16.41 35.50 -14.27
N GLU A 199 16.80 35.33 -12.99
CA GLU A 199 17.93 35.85 -12.18
C GLU A 199 18.79 37.08 -12.59
N PRO A 200 19.45 37.75 -11.60
CA PRO A 200 20.82 37.36 -11.26
C PRO A 200 21.19 37.36 -9.76
N THR A 201 22.07 36.43 -9.38
CA THR A 201 22.81 36.29 -8.11
C THR A 201 23.93 37.36 -7.95
N PRO A 202 24.45 37.65 -6.74
CA PRO A 202 25.54 36.83 -6.17
C PRO A 202 25.50 36.58 -4.65
N GLU A 203 25.89 35.35 -4.32
CA GLU A 203 26.67 34.85 -3.16
C GLU A 203 26.71 35.62 -1.83
N THR A 204 26.34 34.95 -0.72
CA THR A 204 27.24 34.78 0.45
C THR A 204 26.76 33.59 1.31
N SER A 205 27.70 32.68 1.56
CA SER A 205 27.64 31.52 2.47
C SER A 205 27.02 31.83 3.85
N SER A 206 26.04 31.04 4.28
CA SER A 206 25.93 30.60 5.67
C SER A 206 25.13 29.30 5.76
N GLY A 207 25.79 28.21 6.14
CA GLY A 207 25.12 26.93 6.41
C GLY A 207 24.19 27.01 7.63
N PRO A 208 23.18 26.12 7.74
CA PRO A 208 22.24 26.14 8.85
C PRO A 208 22.95 25.77 10.16
N LYS A 209 23.00 26.70 11.11
CA LYS A 209 23.42 26.44 12.49
C LYS A 209 22.33 25.62 13.18
N PHE A 210 22.54 24.32 13.35
CA PHE A 210 21.78 23.53 14.32
C PHE A 210 22.11 24.03 15.74
N ALA A 211 21.17 24.73 16.37
CA ALA A 211 21.27 25.15 17.75
C ALA A 211 20.81 24.01 18.67
N TYR A 212 21.75 23.28 19.26
CA TYR A 212 21.43 22.41 20.39
C TYR A 212 21.24 23.27 21.65
N PRO A 213 20.18 23.07 22.44
CA PRO A 213 20.02 23.76 23.70
C PRO A 213 21.11 23.31 24.67
N LYS A 214 21.90 24.26 25.16
CA LYS A 214 22.90 24.02 26.21
C LYS A 214 22.18 23.80 27.53
N ASN A 215 22.03 22.54 27.95
CA ASN A 215 21.79 22.24 29.35
C ASN A 215 23.11 22.42 30.10
N ALA A 216 23.13 23.40 31.00
CA ALA A 216 24.14 23.52 32.03
C ALA A 216 23.93 22.38 33.02
N ASP A 217 24.95 21.53 33.22
CA ASP A 217 25.38 21.00 34.52
C ASP A 217 26.53 19.99 34.28
N GLY A 218 27.60 20.15 35.05
CA GLY A 218 28.92 19.59 34.75
C GLY A 218 29.09 18.10 35.06
N HIS A 219 29.96 17.45 34.28
CA HIS A 219 31.09 16.61 34.72
C HIS A 219 31.88 16.10 33.48
N PRO A 220 33.18 15.76 33.61
CA PRO A 220 34.11 15.70 32.49
C PRO A 220 34.20 14.30 31.84
N GLY A 221 34.46 14.29 30.53
CA GLY A 221 35.11 13.17 29.85
C GLY A 221 34.24 12.36 28.90
N ARG A 222 34.33 12.67 27.60
CA ARG A 222 34.42 11.69 26.50
C ARG A 222 34.75 12.43 25.20
N THR A 223 35.95 12.17 24.68
CA THR A 223 36.33 12.51 23.30
C THR A 223 35.47 11.70 22.32
N PRO A 224 34.85 12.31 21.30
CA PRO A 224 34.13 11.56 20.28
C PRO A 224 35.06 10.63 19.48
N LEU A 225 34.60 9.41 19.26
CA LEU A 225 35.24 8.36 18.46
C LEU A 225 35.60 8.86 17.06
N ASP A 226 36.88 8.76 16.71
CA ASP A 226 37.37 8.84 15.33
C ASP A 226 36.89 7.63 14.53
N TRP A 227 36.29 7.89 13.37
CA TRP A 227 35.96 6.89 12.36
C TRP A 227 37.25 6.44 11.65
N PRO A 228 37.65 5.16 11.70
CA PRO A 228 38.91 4.75 11.09
C PRO A 228 38.78 4.63 9.57
N ASN A 229 39.58 5.46 8.90
CA ASN A 229 39.93 5.38 7.49
C ASN A 229 40.72 4.07 7.26
N ALA A 230 40.14 3.12 6.53
CA ALA A 230 40.77 1.84 6.24
C ALA A 230 41.55 1.95 4.93
N GLU A 231 42.84 2.27 4.99
CA GLU A 231 43.79 1.91 3.93
C GLU A 231 45.24 1.95 4.41
N GLN A 232 45.96 0.88 4.06
CA GLN A 232 47.43 0.71 4.08
C GLN A 232 48.09 0.50 5.46
N ASN A 233 48.59 -0.72 5.72
CA ASN A 233 49.97 -1.07 5.40
C ASN A 233 50.30 -2.55 5.69
N ALA A 234 51.24 -3.04 4.93
CA ALA A 234 51.87 -4.34 4.90
C ALA A 234 52.44 -4.84 6.23
N GLY A 235 52.65 -6.16 6.30
CA GLY A 235 53.84 -6.71 6.95
C GLY A 235 53.62 -7.80 7.99
N ASN A 236 53.57 -9.04 7.51
CA ASN A 236 54.40 -10.16 7.99
C ASN A 236 54.21 -10.66 9.43
N THR A 237 53.56 -11.82 9.60
CA THR A 237 54.06 -12.85 10.52
C THR A 237 53.98 -14.24 9.89
N SER A 238 54.99 -15.04 10.22
CA SER A 238 55.42 -16.27 9.56
C SER A 238 54.82 -17.54 10.20
N SER A 239 54.60 -18.53 9.33
CA SER A 239 54.65 -19.98 9.58
C SER A 239 53.55 -20.67 10.39
N ARG A 240 52.71 -21.44 9.68
CA ARG A 240 52.60 -22.91 9.85
C ARG A 240 51.89 -23.54 8.64
N LYS A 241 52.59 -24.43 7.92
CA LYS A 241 52.01 -25.35 6.91
C LYS A 241 51.23 -26.48 7.61
N PRO A 242 50.27 -27.10 6.91
CA PRO A 242 50.48 -28.50 6.57
C PRO A 242 50.14 -28.85 5.10
N ALA A 243 50.55 -30.06 4.74
CA ALA A 243 50.77 -30.59 3.41
C ALA A 243 49.49 -30.89 2.60
N LEU A 244 49.64 -30.77 1.28
CA LEU A 244 48.82 -31.41 0.27
C LEU A 244 49.22 -32.88 0.17
N ALA A 245 48.25 -33.80 0.15
CA ALA A 245 48.41 -35.11 -0.46
C ALA A 245 47.13 -35.45 -1.23
N ARG A 246 47.26 -35.57 -2.55
CA ARG A 246 46.34 -36.27 -3.45
C ARG A 246 47.03 -37.58 -3.83
N THR A 247 46.45 -38.70 -3.41
CA THR A 247 46.24 -39.98 -4.12
C THR A 247 45.52 -40.90 -3.15
#